data_AF-A0A553UQB2-F1
#
_entry.id   AF-A0A553UQB2-F1
#
_cell.length_a   1.000
_cell.length_b   1.000
_cell.length_c   1.000
_cell.angle_alpha   90.00
_cell.angle_beta   90.00
_cell.angle_gamma   90.00
#
_symmetry.space_group_name_H-M   'P 1'
#
loop_
_entity.id
_entity.type
_entity.pdbx_description
1 polymer ?
#
loop_
_entity_poly.entity_id
_entity_poly.type
_entity_poly.pdbx_seq_one_letter_code
_entity_poly.pdbx_strand_id
1 'polypeptide(L)'
;MIVINSSRFLIGYGVADIKSTANDDLDDKEDAYFNARRMLTFSIYKKFSQVLDKYHLKSDNLKNILLFSIDKAIDSMDIYKEKKYVVLPHYRKVLALFLVDSSVLERIRQTVRAQYNFTNEQRAVIDRLIYTMQNEDTLH
;
A
#
# COMPACT_ATOMS: atom_id res chain seq x y z
N MET A 1 2.72 12.58 5.81
CA MET A 1 3.04 11.39 4.99
C MET A 1 2.32 11.56 3.68
N ILE A 2 3.06 11.85 2.61
CA ILE A 2 2.50 12.23 1.31
C ILE A 2 2.39 10.95 0.49
N VAL A 3 1.17 10.45 0.32
CA VAL A 3 0.87 9.54 -0.80
C VAL A 3 0.67 10.48 -1.99
N ILE A 4 1.66 10.53 -2.89
CA ILE A 4 1.49 11.25 -4.16
C ILE A 4 0.58 10.37 -5.01
N ASN A 5 -0.70 10.70 -5.04
CA ASN A 5 -1.64 10.16 -6.02
C ASN A 5 -1.31 10.88 -7.32
N SER A 6 -0.53 10.26 -8.20
CA SER A 6 -0.73 10.55 -9.62
C SER A 6 -1.94 9.72 -10.02
N SER A 7 -2.85 10.23 -10.84
CA SER A 7 -4.15 9.63 -11.17
C SER A 7 -4.15 8.14 -11.61
N ARG A 8 -2.97 7.53 -11.82
CA ARG A 8 -2.78 6.13 -12.18
C ARG A 8 -2.04 5.27 -11.17
N PHE A 9 -1.31 5.84 -10.20
CA PHE A 9 -0.40 5.08 -9.34
C PHE A 9 -0.43 5.49 -7.88
N LEU A 10 -0.46 4.48 -7.03
CA LEU A 10 -0.09 4.58 -5.62
C LEU A 10 1.40 4.29 -5.47
N ILE A 11 2.09 5.07 -4.63
CA ILE A 11 3.54 4.98 -4.48
C ILE A 11 3.91 4.64 -3.04
N GLY A 12 4.67 3.56 -2.88
CA GLY A 12 5.42 3.24 -1.68
C GLY A 12 6.89 3.61 -1.82
N TYR A 13 7.52 3.98 -0.72
CA TYR A 13 8.97 4.16 -0.68
C TYR A 13 9.58 3.49 0.55
N GLY A 14 10.79 2.97 0.39
CA GLY A 14 11.50 2.24 1.44
C GLY A 14 13.00 2.43 1.30
N VAL A 15 13.69 2.47 2.43
CA VAL A 15 15.14 2.65 2.47
C VAL A 15 15.77 1.48 3.21
N ALA A 16 16.89 0.98 2.72
CA ALA A 16 17.72 -0.01 3.41
C ALA A 16 19.19 0.46 3.43
N ASP A 17 19.94 -0.05 4.41
CA ASP A 17 21.39 0.15 4.51
C ASP A 17 22.13 -0.73 3.50
N ILE A 18 23.23 -0.22 2.95
CA ILE A 18 24.15 -1.00 2.12
C ILE A 18 25.08 -1.79 3.03
N LYS A 19 24.86 -3.10 3.11
CA LYS A 19 25.56 -3.99 4.06
C LYS A 19 26.94 -4.43 3.57
N SER A 20 27.20 -4.42 2.26
CA SER A 20 28.44 -4.92 1.64
C SER A 20 28.89 -4.05 0.46
N THR A 21 30.20 -3.88 0.27
CA THR A 21 30.80 -3.23 -0.91
C THR A 21 31.04 -4.20 -2.09
N ALA A 22 30.72 -5.48 -1.91
CA ALA A 22 31.00 -6.52 -2.89
C ALA A 22 29.68 -7.17 -3.34
N ASN A 23 29.20 -6.81 -4.54
CA ASN A 23 28.21 -7.49 -5.40
C ASN A 23 26.88 -8.03 -4.79
N ASP A 24 26.60 -7.88 -3.49
CA ASP A 24 25.34 -8.22 -2.81
C ASP A 24 24.26 -7.14 -2.99
N ASP A 25 24.31 -6.46 -4.14
CA ASP A 25 23.38 -5.41 -4.59
C ASP A 25 21.90 -5.87 -4.58
N LEU A 26 21.66 -7.18 -4.59
CA LEU A 26 20.35 -7.81 -4.60
C LEU A 26 19.68 -7.77 -3.21
N ASP A 27 20.41 -8.08 -2.14
CA ASP A 27 19.84 -8.17 -0.79
C ASP A 27 19.43 -6.80 -0.26
N ASP A 28 20.26 -5.77 -0.48
CA ASP A 28 19.97 -4.41 -0.05
C ASP A 28 18.78 -3.80 -0.84
N LYS A 29 18.62 -4.18 -2.12
CA LYS A 29 17.48 -3.79 -2.96
C LYS A 29 16.19 -4.50 -2.50
N GLU A 30 16.25 -5.78 -2.19
CA GLU A 30 15.07 -6.51 -1.70
C GLU A 30 14.63 -6.02 -0.30
N ASP A 31 15.56 -5.69 0.60
CA ASP A 31 15.23 -5.06 1.88
C ASP A 31 14.56 -3.68 1.69
N ALA A 32 15.11 -2.85 0.79
CA ALA A 32 14.53 -1.55 0.48
C ALA A 32 13.12 -1.71 -0.13
N TYR A 33 12.95 -2.68 -1.03
CA TYR A 33 11.65 -3.01 -1.63
C TYR A 33 10.65 -3.51 -0.60
N PHE A 34 11.05 -4.40 0.31
CA PHE A 34 10.19 -4.87 1.41
C PHE A 34 9.70 -3.69 2.25
N ASN A 35 10.60 -2.75 2.58
CA ASN A 35 10.24 -1.53 3.29
C ASN A 35 9.27 -0.65 2.49
N ALA A 36 9.44 -0.55 1.16
CA ALA A 36 8.56 0.23 0.30
C ALA A 36 7.14 -0.36 0.21
N ARG A 37 7.04 -1.69 0.03
CA ARG A 37 5.76 -2.41 0.05
C ARG A 37 5.08 -2.27 1.41
N ARG A 38 5.81 -2.45 2.50
CA ARG A 38 5.31 -2.27 3.87
C ARG A 38 4.76 -0.86 4.06
N MET A 39 5.53 0.17 3.68
CA MET A 39 5.10 1.58 3.78
C MET A 39 3.80 1.83 3.01
N LEU A 40 3.67 1.31 1.78
CA LEU A 40 2.44 1.44 0.98
C LEU A 40 1.24 0.74 1.65
N THR A 41 1.41 -0.52 2.05
CA THR A 41 0.37 -1.31 2.75
C THR A 41 -0.12 -0.58 4.00
N PHE A 42 0.80 -0.08 4.84
CA PHE A 42 0.43 0.67 6.04
C PHE A 42 -0.24 2.01 5.73
N SER A 43 0.14 2.67 4.63
CA SER A 43 -0.47 3.95 4.23
C SER A 43 -1.93 3.79 3.83
N ILE A 44 -2.22 2.77 3.01
CA ILE A 44 -3.57 2.40 2.62
C ILE A 44 -4.39 1.99 3.86
N TYR A 45 -3.81 1.12 4.70
CA TYR A 45 -4.44 0.68 5.95
C TYR A 45 -4.80 1.87 6.85
N LYS A 46 -3.89 2.83 7.01
CA LYS A 46 -4.12 4.00 7.86
C LYS A 46 -5.32 4.82 7.38
N LYS A 47 -5.46 5.04 6.07
CA LYS A 47 -6.63 5.73 5.50
C LYS A 47 -7.93 4.99 5.83
N PHE A 48 -8.00 3.68 5.57
CA PHE A 48 -9.19 2.90 5.93
C PHE A 48 -9.47 2.88 7.43
N SER A 49 -8.43 2.68 8.24
CA SER A 49 -8.58 2.62 9.69
C SER A 49 -9.09 3.94 10.26
N GLN A 50 -8.64 5.09 9.76
CA GLN A 50 -9.12 6.40 10.20
C GLN A 50 -10.59 6.62 9.87
N VAL A 51 -11.04 6.20 8.69
CA VAL A 51 -12.45 6.34 8.30
C VAL A 51 -13.33 5.38 9.09
N LEU A 52 -12.92 4.12 9.27
CA LEU A 52 -13.67 3.15 10.09
C LEU A 52 -13.78 3.60 11.55
N ASP A 53 -12.72 4.19 12.11
CA ASP A 53 -12.72 4.76 13.46
C ASP A 53 -13.70 5.93 13.59
N LYS A 54 -13.76 6.81 12.58
CA LYS A 54 -14.72 7.94 12.51
C LYS A 54 -16.18 7.48 12.57
N TYR A 55 -16.48 6.28 12.07
CA TYR A 55 -17.83 5.68 12.11
C TYR A 55 -18.02 4.69 13.28
N HIS A 56 -17.07 4.58 14.20
CA HIS A 56 -17.07 3.61 15.30
C HIS A 56 -17.16 2.13 14.84
N LEU A 57 -16.65 1.84 13.64
CA LEU A 57 -16.67 0.51 13.02
C LEU A 57 -15.34 -0.23 13.14
N LYS A 58 -14.34 0.34 13.82
CA LYS A 58 -13.02 -0.26 14.00
C LYS A 58 -13.04 -1.34 15.09
N SER A 59 -12.36 -2.46 14.84
CA SER A 59 -12.12 -3.50 15.85
C SER A 59 -10.72 -4.11 15.69
N ASP A 60 -10.20 -4.74 16.75
CA ASP A 60 -8.85 -5.34 16.73
C ASP A 60 -8.72 -6.47 15.71
N ASN A 61 -9.76 -7.30 15.58
CA ASN A 61 -9.83 -8.35 14.55
C ASN A 61 -9.79 -7.76 13.13
N LEU A 62 -10.33 -6.56 12.93
CA LEU A 62 -10.35 -5.90 11.64
C LEU A 62 -8.97 -5.48 11.16
N LYS A 63 -8.05 -5.13 12.08
CA LYS A 63 -6.71 -4.66 11.73
C LYS A 63 -5.95 -5.68 10.88
N ASN A 64 -5.86 -6.92 11.38
CA ASN A 64 -5.07 -7.97 10.73
C ASN A 64 -5.70 -8.38 9.39
N ILE A 65 -7.03 -8.50 9.36
CA ILE A 65 -7.78 -8.92 8.17
C ILE A 65 -7.70 -7.84 7.08
N LEU A 66 -7.76 -6.57 7.45
CA LEU A 66 -7.64 -5.46 6.52
C LEU A 66 -6.21 -5.33 5.97
N LEU A 67 -5.18 -5.42 6.83
CA LEU A 67 -3.79 -5.46 6.39
C LEU A 67 -3.54 -6.63 5.43
N PHE A 68 -4.03 -7.83 5.76
CA PHE A 68 -3.95 -9.00 4.89
C PHE A 68 -4.66 -8.77 3.56
N SER A 69 -5.86 -8.18 3.57
CA SER A 69 -6.63 -7.90 2.35
C SER A 69 -5.90 -6.91 1.43
N ILE A 70 -5.27 -5.89 2.00
CA ILE A 70 -4.47 -4.91 1.26
C ILE A 70 -3.22 -5.58 0.67
N ASP A 71 -2.50 -6.32 1.49
CA ASP A 71 -1.25 -6.98 1.07
C ASP A 71 -1.50 -7.99 -0.05
N LYS A 72 -2.56 -8.78 0.06
CA LYS A 72 -3.03 -9.72 -0.98
C LYS A 72 -3.47 -9.01 -2.25
N ALA A 73 -4.14 -7.87 -2.15
CA ALA A 73 -4.55 -7.10 -3.31
C ALA A 73 -3.35 -6.53 -4.06
N ILE A 74 -2.36 -5.98 -3.33
CA ILE A 74 -1.09 -5.54 -3.90
C ILE A 74 -0.35 -6.70 -4.56
N ASP A 75 -0.37 -7.90 -3.96
CA ASP A 75 0.34 -9.06 -4.51
C ASP A 75 -0.33 -9.69 -5.75
N SER A 76 -1.59 -9.36 -6.02
CA SER A 76 -2.37 -9.89 -7.15
C SER A 76 -1.63 -9.73 -8.49
N MET A 77 -1.64 -10.78 -9.32
CA MET A 77 -0.96 -10.78 -10.63
C MET A 77 -1.57 -9.80 -11.62
N ASP A 78 -2.88 -9.54 -11.50
CA ASP A 78 -3.62 -8.63 -12.39
C ASP A 78 -3.34 -7.14 -12.15
N ILE A 79 -2.56 -6.81 -11.11
CA ILE A 79 -2.22 -5.44 -10.76
C ILE A 79 -0.83 -5.11 -11.29
N TYR A 80 -0.74 -4.10 -12.16
CA TYR A 80 0.55 -3.61 -12.62
C TYR A 80 1.36 -3.01 -11.47
N LYS A 81 2.64 -3.37 -11.43
CA LYS A 81 3.60 -3.06 -10.38
C LYS A 81 4.96 -2.76 -11.00
N GLU A 82 5.60 -1.69 -10.56
CA GLU A 82 6.96 -1.33 -10.97
C GLU A 82 7.83 -1.10 -9.74
N LYS A 83 9.04 -1.67 -9.74
CA LYS A 83 10.06 -1.42 -8.73
C LYS A 83 11.17 -0.57 -9.35
N LYS A 84 11.52 0.56 -8.74
CA LYS A 84 12.70 1.36 -9.09
C LYS A 84 13.62 1.47 -7.89
N TYR A 85 14.91 1.42 -8.15
CA TYR A 85 15.94 1.53 -7.12
C TYR A 85 16.85 2.71 -7.40
N VAL A 86 17.12 3.48 -6.36
CA VAL A 86 18.09 4.59 -6.37
C VAL A 86 19.13 4.28 -5.32
N VAL A 87 20.35 3.97 -5.77
CA VAL A 87 21.49 3.82 -4.87
C VAL A 87 21.91 5.22 -4.44
N LEU A 88 22.12 5.40 -3.14
CA LEU A 88 22.56 6.65 -2.52
C LEU A 88 23.92 6.40 -1.85
N PRO A 89 25.02 6.38 -2.63
CA PRO A 89 26.31 5.87 -2.15
C PRO A 89 26.87 6.68 -0.98
N HIS A 90 26.72 8.00 -1.02
CA HIS A 90 27.19 8.89 0.03
C HIS A 90 26.54 8.61 1.39
N TYR A 91 25.30 8.11 1.38
CA TYR A 91 24.54 7.78 2.58
C TYR A 91 24.63 6.30 2.96
N ARG A 92 25.32 5.48 2.15
CA ARG A 92 25.30 4.01 2.23
C ARG A 92 23.87 3.46 2.30
N LYS A 93 22.97 4.00 1.47
CA LYS A 93 21.57 3.58 1.43
C LYS A 93 21.14 3.15 0.02
N VAL A 94 20.13 2.29 -0.04
CA VAL A 94 19.32 2.06 -1.24
C VAL A 94 17.91 2.55 -0.97
N LEU A 95 17.39 3.41 -1.84
CA LEU A 95 15.98 3.80 -1.87
C LEU A 95 15.25 2.95 -2.90
N ALA A 96 14.19 2.26 -2.49
CA ALA A 96 13.24 1.63 -3.39
C ALA A 96 11.98 2.50 -3.52
N LEU A 97 11.54 2.70 -4.76
CA LEU A 97 10.23 3.22 -5.11
C LEU A 97 9.39 2.07 -5.65
N PHE A 98 8.21 1.87 -5.08
CA PHE A 98 7.28 0.83 -5.46
C PHE A 98 5.99 1.48 -5.97
N LEU A 99 5.77 1.40 -7.28
CA LEU A 99 4.58 1.93 -7.93
C LEU A 99 3.58 0.80 -8.11
N VAL A 100 2.33 1.05 -7.75
CA VAL A 100 1.22 0.11 -7.88
C VAL A 100 0.08 0.82 -8.57
N ASP A 101 -0.46 0.21 -9.62
CA ASP A 101 -1.61 0.75 -10.36
C ASP A 101 -2.82 0.98 -9.42
N SER A 102 -3.54 2.09 -9.62
CA SER A 102 -4.69 2.47 -8.79
C SER A 102 -5.85 1.47 -8.83
N SER A 103 -5.89 0.58 -9.83
CA SER A 103 -6.78 -0.60 -9.87
C SER A 103 -6.61 -1.52 -8.66
N VAL A 104 -5.51 -1.42 -7.90
CA VAL A 104 -5.36 -2.14 -6.63
C VAL A 104 -6.45 -1.76 -5.62
N LEU A 105 -6.99 -0.54 -5.66
CA LEU A 105 -8.10 -0.13 -4.79
C LEU A 105 -9.35 -0.96 -5.09
N GLU A 106 -9.63 -1.22 -6.36
CA GLU A 106 -10.70 -2.12 -6.77
C GLU A 106 -10.44 -3.56 -6.30
N ARG A 107 -9.19 -4.01 -6.39
CA ARG A 107 -8.82 -5.34 -5.90
C ARG A 107 -8.97 -5.46 -4.38
N ILE A 108 -8.67 -4.40 -3.63
CA ILE A 108 -8.93 -4.33 -2.18
C ILE A 108 -10.43 -4.46 -1.92
N ARG A 109 -11.27 -3.71 -2.66
CA ARG A 109 -12.73 -3.79 -2.55
C ARG A 109 -13.23 -5.22 -2.69
N GLN A 110 -12.81 -5.91 -3.75
CA GLN A 110 -13.17 -7.29 -4.00
C GLN A 110 -12.72 -8.22 -2.87
N THR A 111 -11.48 -8.03 -2.38
CA THR A 111 -10.92 -8.84 -1.31
C THR A 111 -11.68 -8.65 0.00
N VAL A 112 -12.01 -7.42 0.37
CA VAL A 112 -12.80 -7.08 1.57
C VAL A 112 -14.21 -7.66 1.50
N ARG A 113 -14.87 -7.59 0.33
CA ARG A 113 -16.21 -8.16 0.13
C ARG A 113 -16.21 -9.69 0.25
N ALA A 114 -15.14 -10.35 -0.18
CA ALA A 114 -14.98 -11.80 -0.07
C ALA A 114 -14.69 -12.29 1.37
N GLN A 115 -14.27 -11.41 2.27
CA GLN A 115 -13.98 -11.74 3.66
C GLN A 115 -15.26 -11.68 4.52
N TYR A 116 -15.60 -12.79 5.19
CA TYR A 116 -16.80 -12.90 6.03
C TYR A 116 -16.73 -12.06 7.32
N ASN A 117 -15.54 -11.68 7.76
CA ASN A 117 -15.32 -10.94 9.01
C ASN A 117 -15.72 -9.46 8.94
N PHE A 118 -15.98 -8.92 7.75
CA PHE A 118 -16.47 -7.54 7.60
C PHE A 118 -17.99 -7.49 7.71
N THR A 119 -18.50 -6.56 8.52
CA THR A 119 -19.93 -6.24 8.52
C THR A 119 -20.32 -5.50 7.24
N ASN A 120 -21.62 -5.47 6.91
CA ASN A 120 -22.11 -4.74 5.75
C ASN A 120 -21.82 -3.23 5.85
N GLU A 121 -21.89 -2.66 7.06
CA GLU A 121 -21.56 -1.26 7.31
C GLU A 121 -20.07 -0.98 7.07
N GLN A 122 -19.17 -1.85 7.55
CA GLN A 122 -17.74 -1.74 7.31
C GLN A 122 -17.42 -1.80 5.82
N ARG A 123 -18.06 -2.74 5.08
CA ARG A 123 -17.91 -2.85 3.62
C ARG A 123 -18.39 -1.57 2.92
N ALA A 124 -19.56 -1.04 3.30
CA ALA A 124 -20.10 0.17 2.70
C ALA A 124 -19.19 1.40 2.92
N VAL A 125 -18.61 1.53 4.11
CA VAL A 125 -17.67 2.61 4.44
C VAL A 125 -16.36 2.47 3.65
N ILE A 126 -15.82 1.26 3.53
CA ILE A 126 -14.62 0.99 2.73
C ILE A 126 -14.89 1.26 1.23
N ASP A 127 -16.03 0.80 0.71
CA ASP A 127 -16.44 1.02 -0.68
C ASP A 127 -16.53 2.53 -0.99
N ARG A 128 -17.16 3.31 -0.10
CA ARG A 128 -17.25 4.77 -0.25
C ARG A 128 -15.87 5.42 -0.21
N LEU A 129 -14.98 5.01 0.68
CA LEU A 129 -13.62 5.55 0.74
C LEU A 129 -12.84 5.24 -0.55
N ILE A 130 -12.94 4.02 -1.07
CA ILE A 130 -12.29 3.64 -2.34
C ILE A 130 -12.81 4.51 -3.48
N TYR A 131 -14.13 4.69 -3.58
CA TYR A 131 -14.72 5.58 -4.57
C TYR A 131 -14.20 7.02 -4.43
N THR A 132 -14.10 7.55 -3.21
CA THR A 132 -13.54 8.89 -2.98
C THR A 132 -12.07 8.95 -3.39
N MET A 133 -11.24 7.97 -3.01
CA MET A 133 -9.81 7.93 -3.36
C MET A 133 -9.56 7.83 -4.88
N GLN A 134 -10.49 7.25 -5.63
CA GLN A 134 -10.43 7.16 -7.09
C GLN A 134 -10.87 8.46 -7.78
N ASN A 135 -11.67 9.31 -7.11
CA ASN A 135 -12.25 10.52 -7.67
C ASN A 135 -11.70 11.83 -7.07
N GLU A 136 -10.89 11.79 -6.01
CA GLU A 136 -10.26 12.98 -5.42
C GLU A 136 -9.29 13.69 -6.41
N ASP A 137 -8.85 13.02 -7.48
CA ASP A 137 -7.98 13.61 -8.52
C ASP A 137 -8.75 14.17 -9.75
N THR A 138 -10.08 14.06 -9.83
CA THR A 138 -10.88 14.66 -10.93
C THR A 138 -11.44 16.06 -10.60
N LEU A 139 -11.18 16.57 -9.40
CA LEU A 139 -11.72 17.83 -8.88
C LEU A 139 -10.68 18.97 -8.77
N HIS A 140 -9.50 18.82 -9.38
CA HIS A 140 -8.47 19.86 -9.46
C HIS A 140 -8.05 20.17 -10.89
#